data_AF-A0A2D1U1Q8-F1
#
_entry.id   AF-A0A2D1U1Q8-F1
#
_cell.length_a   1.000
_cell.length_b   1.000
_cell.length_c   1.000
_cell.angle_alpha   90.00
_cell.angle_beta   90.00
_cell.angle_gamma   90.00
#
_symmetry.space_group_name_H-M   'P 1'
#
loop_
_entity.id
_entity.type
_entity.pdbx_description
1 polymer ?
#
loop_
_entity_poly.entity_id
_entity_poly.type
_entity_poly.pdbx_seq_one_letter_code
_entity_poly.pdbx_strand_id
1 'polypeptide(L)'
;MEKQILEELKELRVAIVKLAGTTDLPKNKQLSPAVLEKAAKEFQKLNLENDAWVTEHDLYKYFKNAHYGVGKFIRKEFKFTNFFIKGKSHYYNKADIQALAKELKARNVNLKRYMELKADKENFNKKIASALSNKKQSKNSPYLLEEGLSDINTSNPPRPSAEIIKEDLKRLEEEFFEYKLEEYIDIYKGNYAMVKFEYHFSKYLKSEIKSRTKRWCENFNYANNALELLISKKSNFIPIKEEERYQL
;
A
#
# COMPACT_ATOMS: atom_id res chain seq x y z
N MET A 1 -21.04 -36.87 -3.06
CA MET A 1 -21.59 -36.78 -4.43
C MET A 1 -20.63 -37.36 -5.46
N GLU A 2 -19.36 -36.93 -5.56
CA GLU A 2 -18.38 -37.61 -6.44
C GLU A 2 -18.18 -39.08 -6.09
N LYS A 3 -18.11 -39.44 -4.79
CA LYS A 3 -18.04 -40.83 -4.34
C LYS A 3 -19.28 -41.65 -4.74
N GLN A 4 -20.49 -41.11 -4.55
CA GLN A 4 -21.75 -41.74 -4.97
C GLN A 4 -21.83 -41.99 -6.48
N ILE A 5 -21.40 -41.03 -7.30
CA ILE A 5 -21.37 -41.20 -8.76
C ILE A 5 -20.31 -42.25 -9.17
N LEU A 6 -19.18 -42.30 -8.45
CA LEU A 6 -18.15 -43.33 -8.66
C LEU A 6 -18.60 -44.72 -8.21
N GLU A 7 -19.39 -44.81 -7.14
CA GLU A 7 -20.05 -46.01 -6.66
C GLU A 7 -21.09 -46.49 -7.70
N GLU A 8 -21.96 -45.60 -8.17
CA GLU A 8 -22.98 -45.89 -9.20
C GLU A 8 -22.34 -46.33 -10.54
N LEU A 9 -21.21 -45.73 -10.94
CA LEU A 9 -20.45 -46.14 -12.13
C LEU A 9 -19.75 -47.49 -11.96
N LYS A 10 -19.29 -47.82 -10.74
CA LYS A 10 -18.78 -49.15 -10.42
C LYS A 10 -19.90 -50.18 -10.45
N GLU A 11 -21.08 -49.85 -9.94
CA GLU A 11 -22.26 -50.71 -9.98
C GLU A 11 -22.74 -50.95 -11.42
N LEU A 12 -22.77 -49.92 -12.27
CA LEU A 12 -23.05 -50.04 -13.70
C LEU A 12 -22.02 -50.92 -14.42
N ARG A 13 -20.73 -50.76 -14.13
CA ARG A 13 -19.67 -51.61 -14.69
C ARG A 13 -19.81 -53.06 -14.25
N VAL A 14 -20.13 -53.31 -12.99
CA VAL A 14 -20.38 -54.66 -12.45
C VAL A 14 -21.66 -55.26 -13.04
N ALA A 15 -22.71 -54.46 -13.24
CA ALA A 15 -23.93 -54.88 -13.90
C ALA A 15 -23.66 -55.26 -15.36
N ILE A 16 -22.92 -54.45 -16.12
CA ILE A 16 -22.54 -54.75 -17.52
C ILE A 16 -21.67 -56.01 -17.60
N VAL A 17 -20.76 -56.23 -16.66
CA VAL A 17 -19.95 -57.46 -16.58
C VAL A 17 -20.79 -58.69 -16.25
N LYS A 18 -21.77 -58.58 -15.33
CA LYS A 18 -22.75 -59.66 -15.06
C LYS A 18 -23.67 -59.96 -16.24
N LEU A 19 -23.95 -58.94 -17.04
CA LEU A 19 -24.90 -58.95 -18.14
C LEU A 19 -24.25 -59.43 -19.45
N ALA A 20 -22.95 -59.19 -19.64
CA ALA A 20 -22.12 -59.87 -20.63
C ALA A 20 -21.77 -61.31 -20.22
N GLY A 21 -21.87 -61.63 -18.92
CA GLY A 21 -21.71 -62.98 -18.35
C GLY A 21 -22.98 -63.84 -18.29
N THR A 22 -24.08 -63.45 -18.97
CA THR A 22 -25.33 -64.23 -18.97
C THR A 22 -25.38 -65.35 -20.02
N THR A 23 -24.24 -65.88 -20.45
CA THR A 23 -24.21 -67.06 -21.32
C THR A 23 -24.88 -68.27 -20.69
N ASP A 24 -24.94 -68.30 -19.35
CA ASP A 24 -25.43 -69.43 -18.55
C ASP A 24 -26.94 -69.33 -18.19
N LEU A 25 -27.63 -68.24 -18.56
CA LEU A 25 -29.07 -68.09 -18.35
C LEU A 25 -29.88 -68.63 -19.55
N PRO A 26 -31.12 -69.13 -19.36
CA PRO A 26 -31.95 -69.59 -20.47
C PRO A 26 -32.22 -68.46 -21.49
N LYS A 27 -32.27 -68.81 -22.79
CA LYS A 27 -32.30 -67.86 -23.94
C LYS A 27 -33.33 -66.73 -23.83
N ASN A 28 -34.44 -66.97 -23.13
CA ASN A 28 -35.52 -65.98 -22.92
C ASN A 28 -35.21 -64.90 -21.88
N LYS A 29 -34.13 -65.04 -21.10
CA LYS A 29 -33.67 -64.08 -20.08
C LYS A 29 -32.33 -63.44 -20.42
N GLN A 30 -31.67 -63.87 -21.50
CA GLN A 30 -30.47 -63.23 -22.03
C GLN A 30 -30.85 -61.92 -22.70
N LEU A 31 -30.04 -60.86 -22.52
CA LEU A 31 -30.25 -59.64 -23.29
C LEU A 31 -29.83 -59.88 -24.74
N SER A 32 -30.65 -59.40 -25.67
CA SER A 32 -30.35 -59.55 -27.09
C SER A 32 -29.15 -58.68 -27.48
N PRO A 33 -28.35 -59.11 -28.47
CA PRO A 33 -27.22 -58.32 -28.99
C PRO A 33 -27.61 -56.88 -29.36
N ALA A 34 -28.82 -56.68 -29.88
CA ALA A 34 -29.34 -55.36 -30.22
C ALA A 34 -29.52 -54.43 -29.00
N VAL A 35 -29.92 -54.96 -27.85
CA VAL A 35 -30.06 -54.18 -26.60
C VAL A 35 -28.70 -53.79 -26.05
N LEU A 36 -27.71 -54.69 -26.13
CA LEU A 36 -26.33 -54.41 -25.75
C LEU A 36 -25.70 -53.35 -26.64
N GLU A 37 -25.90 -53.42 -27.95
CA GLU A 37 -25.40 -52.42 -28.89
C GLU A 37 -26.05 -51.05 -28.67
N LYS A 38 -27.35 -51.02 -28.35
CA LYS A 38 -28.05 -49.79 -27.98
C LYS A 38 -27.50 -49.17 -26.69
N ALA A 39 -27.29 -49.98 -25.65
CA ALA A 39 -26.71 -49.53 -24.38
C ALA A 39 -25.27 -49.01 -24.57
N ALA A 40 -24.46 -49.68 -25.40
CA ALA A 40 -23.11 -49.21 -25.74
C ALA A 40 -23.13 -47.86 -26.48
N LYS A 41 -24.06 -47.68 -27.43
CA LYS A 41 -24.25 -46.41 -28.15
C LYS A 41 -24.71 -45.28 -27.22
N GLU A 42 -25.65 -45.57 -26.30
CA GLU A 42 -26.09 -44.60 -25.30
C GLU A 42 -24.96 -44.24 -24.33
N PHE A 43 -24.15 -45.21 -23.90
CA PHE A 43 -22.98 -44.96 -23.06
C PHE A 43 -21.89 -44.14 -23.77
N GLN A 44 -21.61 -44.43 -25.04
CA GLN A 44 -20.71 -43.61 -25.86
C GLN A 44 -21.25 -42.19 -26.01
N LYS A 45 -22.56 -42.02 -26.23
CA LYS A 45 -23.21 -40.71 -26.29
C LYS A 45 -23.07 -39.95 -24.97
N LEU A 46 -23.28 -40.60 -23.83
CA LEU A 46 -23.10 -40.02 -22.50
C LEU A 46 -21.64 -39.62 -22.22
N ASN A 47 -20.67 -40.42 -22.66
CA ASN A 47 -19.25 -40.06 -22.54
C ASN A 47 -18.89 -38.86 -23.42
N LEU A 48 -19.39 -38.82 -24.66
CA LEU A 48 -19.21 -37.68 -25.55
C LEU A 48 -19.87 -36.40 -25.00
N GLU A 49 -21.06 -36.53 -24.41
CA GLU A 49 -21.74 -35.43 -23.73
C GLU A 49 -20.96 -34.99 -22.49
N ASN A 50 -20.38 -35.90 -21.71
CA ASN A 50 -19.53 -35.56 -20.56
C ASN A 50 -18.21 -34.87 -20.98
N ASP A 51 -17.59 -35.30 -22.08
CA ASP A 51 -16.38 -34.69 -22.64
C ASP A 51 -16.64 -33.37 -23.39
N ALA A 52 -17.91 -33.06 -23.71
CA ALA A 52 -18.32 -31.85 -24.38
C ALA A 52 -18.34 -30.62 -23.45
N TRP A 53 -18.26 -30.80 -22.13
CA TRP A 53 -18.36 -29.71 -21.17
C TRP A 53 -17.07 -29.55 -20.35
N VAL A 54 -16.65 -28.31 -20.14
CA VAL A 54 -15.50 -27.96 -19.31
C VAL A 54 -15.92 -27.10 -18.13
N THR A 55 -15.29 -27.29 -16.98
CA THR A 55 -15.59 -26.48 -15.80
C THR A 55 -14.94 -25.11 -15.89
N GLU A 56 -15.43 -24.13 -15.11
CA GLU A 56 -14.77 -22.82 -15.00
C GLU A 56 -13.30 -22.92 -14.59
N HIS A 57 -12.99 -23.89 -13.71
CA HIS A 57 -11.62 -24.17 -13.30
C HIS A 57 -10.76 -24.64 -14.46
N ASP A 58 -11.30 -25.34 -15.46
CA ASP A 58 -10.53 -25.82 -16.60
C ASP A 58 -10.29 -24.76 -17.70
N LEU A 59 -10.91 -23.58 -17.60
CA LEU A 59 -10.79 -22.54 -18.63
C LEU A 59 -9.34 -22.02 -18.79
N TYR A 60 -8.49 -22.11 -17.76
CA TYR A 60 -7.08 -21.70 -17.87
C TYR A 60 -6.31 -22.51 -18.92
N LYS A 61 -6.76 -23.74 -19.22
CA LYS A 61 -6.13 -24.61 -20.23
C LYS A 61 -6.29 -24.04 -21.64
N TYR A 62 -7.34 -23.26 -21.87
CA TYR A 62 -7.65 -22.66 -23.17
C TYR A 62 -7.21 -21.19 -23.25
N PHE A 63 -7.28 -20.46 -22.13
CA PHE A 63 -6.88 -19.06 -22.06
C PHE A 63 -5.64 -18.91 -21.17
N LYS A 64 -4.47 -18.71 -21.80
CA LYS A 64 -3.18 -18.57 -21.09
C LYS A 64 -3.27 -17.51 -19.99
N ASN A 65 -2.91 -17.89 -18.76
CA ASN A 65 -2.85 -17.03 -17.58
C ASN A 65 -4.18 -16.36 -17.18
N ALA A 66 -5.32 -16.88 -17.64
CA ALA A 66 -6.62 -16.36 -17.25
C ALA A 66 -6.94 -16.83 -15.81
N HIS A 67 -7.05 -15.87 -14.87
CA HIS A 67 -7.30 -16.12 -13.45
C HIS A 67 -8.80 -16.02 -13.08
N TYR A 68 -9.12 -16.24 -11.81
CA TYR A 68 -10.47 -16.17 -11.23
C TYR A 68 -11.42 -15.15 -11.91
N GLY A 69 -12.61 -15.62 -12.30
CA GLY A 69 -13.65 -14.79 -12.91
C GLY A 69 -13.67 -14.75 -14.44
N VAL A 70 -12.82 -15.54 -15.12
CA VAL A 70 -12.85 -15.69 -16.60
C VAL A 70 -14.25 -16.03 -17.10
N GLY A 71 -14.89 -17.00 -16.46
CA GLY A 71 -16.19 -17.51 -16.88
C GLY A 71 -17.27 -16.43 -16.80
N LYS A 72 -17.30 -15.68 -15.71
CA LYS A 72 -18.17 -14.50 -15.57
C LYS A 72 -17.87 -13.42 -16.61
N PHE A 73 -16.58 -13.19 -16.92
CA PHE A 73 -16.16 -12.18 -17.88
C PHE A 73 -16.62 -12.52 -19.30
N ILE A 74 -16.37 -13.74 -19.79
CA ILE A 74 -16.75 -14.14 -21.15
C ILE A 74 -18.28 -14.12 -21.35
N ARG A 75 -19.07 -14.47 -20.32
CA ARG A 75 -20.53 -14.35 -20.37
C ARG A 75 -20.99 -12.90 -20.51
N LYS A 76 -20.36 -11.98 -19.78
CA LYS A 76 -20.78 -10.57 -19.76
C LYS A 76 -20.32 -9.79 -20.98
N GLU A 77 -19.03 -9.89 -21.31
CA GLU A 77 -18.37 -9.10 -22.34
C GLU A 77 -18.51 -9.73 -23.73
N PHE A 78 -18.37 -11.06 -23.85
CA PHE A 78 -18.52 -11.76 -25.12
C PHE A 78 -19.90 -12.38 -25.34
N LYS A 79 -20.83 -12.17 -24.40
CA LYS A 79 -22.20 -12.71 -24.47
C LYS A 79 -22.23 -14.22 -24.67
N PHE A 80 -21.29 -14.94 -24.07
CA PHE A 80 -21.22 -16.39 -24.18
C PHE A 80 -22.48 -17.04 -23.59
N THR A 81 -23.28 -17.72 -24.42
CA THR A 81 -24.58 -18.30 -24.04
C THR A 81 -24.55 -19.79 -23.79
N ASN A 82 -23.60 -20.53 -24.39
CA ASN A 82 -23.57 -22.00 -24.35
C ASN A 82 -22.89 -22.54 -23.07
N PHE A 83 -23.52 -22.27 -21.92
CA PHE A 83 -23.08 -22.72 -20.61
C PHE A 83 -24.28 -23.09 -19.74
N PHE A 84 -24.07 -23.94 -18.73
CA PHE A 84 -25.07 -24.23 -17.71
C PHE A 84 -24.46 -24.23 -16.30
N ILE A 85 -25.33 -24.22 -15.29
CA ILE A 85 -24.96 -24.20 -13.88
C ILE A 85 -25.45 -25.49 -13.22
N LYS A 86 -24.56 -26.18 -12.51
CA LYS A 86 -24.91 -27.35 -11.68
C LYS A 86 -24.29 -27.17 -10.29
N GLY A 87 -25.15 -26.95 -9.31
CA GLY A 87 -24.73 -26.57 -7.95
C GLY A 87 -24.02 -25.21 -7.95
N LYS A 88 -22.80 -25.16 -7.42
CA LYS A 88 -21.95 -23.95 -7.42
C LYS A 88 -21.03 -23.84 -8.64
N SER A 89 -21.03 -24.85 -9.51
CA SER A 89 -20.09 -24.96 -10.63
C SER A 89 -20.75 -24.53 -11.94
N HIS A 90 -19.96 -23.83 -12.76
CA HIS A 90 -20.34 -23.46 -14.13
C HIS A 90 -19.64 -24.38 -15.12
N TYR A 91 -20.41 -24.84 -16.10
CA TYR A 91 -19.96 -25.73 -17.17
C TYR A 91 -20.15 -25.04 -18.51
N TYR A 92 -19.14 -25.08 -19.37
CA TYR A 92 -19.10 -24.39 -20.66
C TYR A 92 -18.91 -25.40 -21.77
N ASN A 93 -19.53 -25.18 -22.92
CA ASN A 93 -19.32 -26.03 -24.06
C ASN A 93 -17.86 -25.93 -24.54
N LYS A 94 -17.17 -27.07 -24.59
CA LYS A 94 -15.74 -27.16 -24.89
C LYS A 94 -15.42 -26.68 -26.31
N ALA A 95 -16.24 -27.02 -27.30
CA ALA A 95 -16.02 -26.65 -28.69
C ALA A 95 -16.09 -25.13 -28.87
N ASP A 96 -17.09 -24.48 -28.25
CA ASP A 96 -17.25 -23.03 -28.33
C ASP A 96 -16.15 -22.28 -27.55
N ILE A 97 -15.69 -22.82 -26.42
CA ILE A 97 -14.52 -22.26 -25.72
C ILE A 97 -13.25 -22.34 -26.57
N GLN A 98 -13.04 -23.46 -27.27
CA GLN A 98 -11.92 -23.60 -28.20
C GLN A 98 -12.03 -22.64 -29.38
N ALA A 99 -13.23 -22.45 -29.93
CA ALA A 99 -13.48 -21.48 -31.00
C ALA A 99 -13.17 -20.06 -30.54
N LEU A 100 -13.67 -19.66 -29.37
CA LEU A 100 -13.38 -18.36 -28.76
C LEU A 100 -11.86 -18.17 -28.53
N ALA A 101 -11.17 -19.19 -28.02
CA ALA A 101 -9.72 -19.12 -27.82
C ALA A 101 -8.94 -18.94 -29.13
N LYS A 102 -9.38 -19.61 -30.22
CA LYS A 102 -8.80 -19.42 -31.56
C LYS A 102 -9.03 -18.00 -32.07
N GLU A 103 -10.24 -17.45 -31.92
CA GLU A 103 -10.54 -16.08 -32.35
C GLU A 103 -9.72 -15.04 -31.58
N LEU A 104 -9.60 -15.18 -30.27
CA LEU A 104 -8.78 -14.28 -29.45
C LEU A 104 -7.31 -14.34 -29.87
N LYS A 105 -6.78 -15.55 -30.16
CA LYS A 105 -5.42 -15.74 -30.65
C LYS A 105 -5.22 -15.11 -32.04
N ALA A 106 -6.18 -15.29 -32.95
CA ALA A 106 -6.13 -14.72 -34.30
C ALA A 106 -6.12 -13.18 -34.28
N ARG A 107 -6.83 -12.57 -33.31
CA ARG A 107 -6.85 -11.12 -33.10
C ARG A 107 -5.70 -10.61 -32.22
N ASN A 108 -4.76 -11.48 -31.82
CA ASN A 108 -3.67 -11.18 -30.90
C ASN A 108 -4.13 -10.54 -29.57
N VAL A 109 -5.29 -10.98 -29.05
CA VAL A 109 -5.86 -10.47 -27.80
C VAL A 109 -5.50 -11.39 -26.64
N ASN A 110 -4.81 -10.84 -25.64
CA ASN A 110 -4.59 -11.53 -24.37
C ASN A 110 -5.80 -11.30 -23.44
N LEU A 111 -6.52 -12.38 -23.11
CA LEU A 111 -7.74 -12.30 -22.31
C LEU A 111 -7.51 -11.68 -20.92
N LYS A 112 -6.41 -12.03 -20.23
CA LYS A 112 -6.07 -11.46 -18.92
C LYS A 112 -5.92 -9.94 -18.99
N ARG A 113 -5.13 -9.45 -19.96
CA ARG A 113 -4.92 -8.01 -20.16
C ARG A 113 -6.21 -7.29 -20.52
N TYR A 114 -7.09 -7.93 -21.28
CA TYR A 114 -8.38 -7.35 -21.61
C TYR A 114 -9.31 -7.23 -20.40
N MET A 115 -9.29 -8.23 -19.51
CA MET A 115 -10.00 -8.16 -18.22
C MET A 115 -9.49 -7.02 -17.35
N GLU A 116 -8.17 -6.87 -17.22
CA GLU A 116 -7.51 -5.78 -16.47
C GLU A 116 -7.95 -4.41 -17.03
N LEU A 117 -7.85 -4.22 -18.35
CA LEU A 117 -8.23 -2.97 -19.02
C LEU A 117 -9.68 -2.57 -18.75
N LYS A 118 -10.61 -3.54 -18.77
CA LYS A 118 -12.03 -3.29 -18.51
C LYS A 118 -12.27 -2.90 -17.06
N ALA A 119 -11.64 -3.59 -16.11
CA ALA A 119 -11.73 -3.26 -14.70
C ALA A 119 -11.16 -1.85 -14.41
N ASP A 120 -10.02 -1.52 -15.00
CA ASP A 120 -9.39 -0.21 -14.85
C ASP A 120 -10.25 0.91 -15.42
N LYS A 121 -10.87 0.69 -16.59
CA LYS A 121 -11.81 1.65 -17.18
C LYS A 121 -13.02 1.89 -16.29
N GLU A 122 -13.58 0.85 -15.69
CA GLU A 122 -14.70 0.99 -14.74
C GLU A 122 -14.28 1.74 -13.48
N ASN A 123 -13.12 1.41 -12.91
CA ASN A 123 -12.58 2.08 -11.72
C ASN A 123 -12.26 3.55 -11.99
N PHE A 124 -11.68 3.86 -13.15
CA PHE A 124 -11.42 5.22 -13.58
C PHE A 124 -12.72 6.02 -13.71
N ASN A 125 -13.74 5.45 -14.36
CA ASN A 125 -15.05 6.09 -14.48
C ASN A 125 -15.71 6.31 -13.11
N LYS A 126 -15.57 5.37 -12.16
CA LYS A 126 -16.04 5.55 -10.77
C LYS A 126 -15.33 6.71 -10.08
N LYS A 127 -14.00 6.82 -10.25
CA LYS A 127 -13.22 7.94 -9.71
C LYS A 127 -13.62 9.28 -10.33
N ILE A 128 -13.87 9.32 -11.65
CA ILE A 128 -14.41 10.51 -12.32
C ILE A 128 -15.80 10.83 -11.79
N ALA A 129 -16.70 9.86 -11.69
CA ALA A 129 -18.05 10.06 -11.19
C ALA A 129 -18.05 10.58 -9.75
N SER A 130 -17.19 10.04 -8.86
CA SER A 130 -17.02 10.56 -7.50
C SER A 130 -16.46 11.98 -7.48
N ALA A 131 -15.50 12.29 -8.36
CA ALA A 131 -14.96 13.65 -8.48
C ALA A 131 -16.03 14.64 -9.00
N LEU A 132 -16.89 14.20 -9.92
CA LEU A 132 -18.00 15.00 -10.46
C LEU A 132 -19.16 15.15 -9.47
N SER A 133 -19.45 14.16 -8.62
CA SER A 133 -20.50 14.25 -7.60
C SER A 133 -20.10 15.13 -6.41
N ASN A 134 -18.79 15.33 -6.18
CA ASN A 134 -18.29 16.27 -5.18
C ASN A 134 -18.54 17.76 -5.55
N LYS A 135 -19.24 18.04 -6.65
CA LYS A 135 -19.59 19.39 -7.17
C LYS A 135 -20.70 20.15 -6.41
N LYS A 136 -20.85 19.94 -5.10
CA LYS A 136 -21.57 20.90 -4.23
C LYS A 136 -20.63 21.78 -3.42
N GLN A 137 -19.36 21.88 -3.80
CA GLN A 137 -18.42 22.83 -3.21
C GLN A 137 -17.73 23.66 -4.30
N SER A 138 -17.61 24.94 -3.97
CA SER A 138 -17.29 26.10 -4.80
C SER A 138 -16.32 25.85 -5.96
N LYS A 139 -16.67 26.40 -7.13
CA LYS A 139 -15.95 26.23 -8.40
C LYS A 139 -14.45 26.56 -8.24
N ASN A 140 -13.62 25.54 -8.50
CA ASN A 140 -12.19 25.58 -8.86
C ASN A 140 -11.13 25.60 -7.76
N SER A 141 -11.46 25.46 -6.48
CA SER A 141 -10.44 25.26 -5.44
C SER A 141 -10.43 23.81 -4.95
N PRO A 142 -9.27 23.13 -4.82
CA PRO A 142 -9.19 21.76 -4.28
C PRO A 142 -9.43 21.69 -2.76
N TYR A 143 -9.98 22.74 -2.16
CA TYR A 143 -10.18 22.91 -0.72
C TYR A 143 -11.50 23.63 -0.45
N LEU A 144 -12.07 23.37 0.73
CA LEU A 144 -13.23 24.06 1.26
C LEU A 144 -12.79 24.98 2.41
N LEU A 145 -13.17 26.25 2.36
CA LEU A 145 -13.09 27.17 3.49
C LEU A 145 -14.51 27.49 3.96
N GLU A 146 -14.71 27.63 5.27
CA GLU A 146 -16.01 28.02 5.83
C GLU A 146 -16.39 29.44 5.39
N GLU A 147 -17.67 29.65 5.07
CA GLU A 147 -18.19 30.99 4.74
C GLU A 147 -18.05 31.91 5.95
N GLY A 148 -17.25 32.98 5.82
CA GLY A 148 -16.98 33.93 6.89
C GLY A 148 -15.66 33.72 7.63
N LEU A 149 -14.84 32.73 7.25
CA LEU A 149 -13.50 32.53 7.79
C LEU A 149 -12.54 33.63 7.26
N SER A 150 -12.33 34.69 8.05
CA SER A 150 -11.35 35.75 7.78
C SER A 150 -10.51 36.07 9.02
N ASP A 151 -9.34 36.70 8.81
CA ASP A 151 -8.54 37.37 9.85
C ASP A 151 -8.06 36.49 11.02
N ILE A 152 -7.88 35.18 10.81
CA ILE A 152 -7.25 34.28 11.79
C ILE A 152 -5.74 34.51 11.79
N ASN A 153 -5.28 35.45 12.63
CA ASN A 153 -3.86 35.71 12.87
C ASN A 153 -3.54 35.59 14.36
N THR A 154 -2.42 34.95 14.69
CA THR A 154 -1.82 34.98 16.02
C THR A 154 -0.90 36.19 16.13
N SER A 155 -1.20 37.13 17.02
CA SER A 155 -0.24 38.19 17.36
C SER A 155 0.92 37.58 18.13
N ASN A 156 2.14 37.78 17.65
CA ASN A 156 3.33 37.41 18.42
C ASN A 156 3.36 38.18 19.75
N PRO A 157 3.89 37.59 20.83
CA PRO A 157 4.11 38.33 22.08
C PRO A 157 4.99 39.55 21.84
N PRO A 158 4.86 40.61 22.66
CA PRO A 158 5.66 41.82 22.53
C PRO A 158 7.15 41.46 22.59
N ARG A 159 7.93 42.01 21.65
CA ARG A 159 9.37 41.81 21.61
C ARG A 159 10.02 42.58 22.78
N PRO A 160 11.02 42.00 23.46
CA PRO A 160 11.78 42.73 24.47
C PRO A 160 12.56 43.90 23.84
N SER A 161 12.86 44.93 24.62
CA SER A 161 13.73 46.03 24.15
C SER A 161 15.16 45.53 23.97
N ALA A 162 15.90 46.14 23.04
CA ALA A 162 17.32 45.82 22.83
C ALA A 162 18.20 46.13 24.06
N GLU A 163 17.74 47.03 24.94
CA GLU A 163 18.43 47.39 26.19
C GLU A 163 18.44 46.23 27.19
N ILE A 164 17.30 45.56 27.38
CA ILE A 164 17.18 44.39 28.26
C ILE A 164 18.15 43.28 27.81
N ILE A 165 18.26 43.06 26.51
CA ILE A 165 19.17 42.03 25.96
C ILE A 165 20.64 42.45 26.15
N LYS A 166 20.96 43.74 26.01
CA LYS A 166 22.32 44.25 26.26
C LYS A 166 22.70 44.14 27.73
N GLU A 167 21.76 44.40 28.65
CA GLU A 167 21.97 44.18 30.09
C GLU A 167 22.18 42.70 30.40
N ASP A 168 21.40 41.80 29.79
CA ASP A 168 21.59 40.36 29.94
C ASP A 168 22.97 39.91 29.44
N LEU A 169 23.42 40.43 28.30
CA LEU A 169 24.76 40.16 27.78
C LEU A 169 25.85 40.67 28.73
N LYS A 170 25.73 41.87 29.30
CA LYS A 170 26.68 42.36 30.32
C LYS A 170 26.72 41.46 31.54
N ARG A 171 25.57 41.02 32.04
CA ARG A 171 25.50 40.06 33.16
C ARG A 171 26.18 38.74 32.81
N LEU A 172 25.98 38.23 31.60
CA LEU A 172 26.63 37.00 31.14
C LEU A 172 28.15 37.19 31.00
N GLU A 173 28.61 38.38 30.57
CA GLU A 173 30.02 38.73 30.56
C GLU A 173 30.61 38.75 31.98
N GLU A 174 29.92 39.34 32.96
CA GLU A 174 30.34 39.30 34.37
C GLU A 174 30.40 37.86 34.92
N GLU A 175 29.35 37.08 34.66
CA GLU A 175 29.27 35.66 35.05
C GLU A 175 30.42 34.82 34.45
N PHE A 176 30.83 35.16 33.22
CA PHE A 176 31.93 34.48 32.53
C PHE A 176 33.23 34.59 33.31
N PHE A 177 33.57 35.78 33.82
CA PHE A 177 34.78 36.00 34.61
C PHE A 177 34.62 35.52 36.06
N GLU A 178 33.46 35.75 36.69
CA GLU A 178 33.21 35.34 38.09
C GLU A 178 33.43 33.83 38.28
N TYR A 179 32.96 33.03 37.33
CA TYR A 179 33.06 31.57 37.39
C TYR A 179 34.21 30.98 36.58
N LYS A 180 35.14 31.82 36.09
CA LYS A 180 36.31 31.40 35.32
C LYS A 180 35.96 30.48 34.15
N LEU A 181 34.91 30.84 33.42
CA LEU A 181 34.36 29.99 32.36
C LEU A 181 35.27 29.91 31.13
N GLU A 182 36.30 30.75 31.05
CA GLU A 182 37.36 30.69 30.05
C GLU A 182 38.10 29.36 30.04
N GLU A 183 38.16 28.62 31.14
CA GLU A 183 38.75 27.28 31.18
C GLU A 183 37.92 26.24 30.39
N TYR A 184 36.63 26.52 30.21
CA TYR A 184 35.63 25.54 29.77
C TYR A 184 34.88 25.92 28.50
N ILE A 185 34.97 27.17 28.06
CA ILE A 185 34.17 27.72 26.95
C ILE A 185 35.08 28.41 25.94
N ASP A 186 34.86 28.13 24.65
CA ASP A 186 35.42 28.84 23.51
C ASP A 186 34.39 29.83 22.97
N ILE A 187 34.84 31.06 22.70
CA ILE A 187 34.02 32.09 22.09
C ILE A 187 34.55 32.33 20.67
N TYR A 188 33.73 31.98 19.69
CA TYR A 188 34.00 32.15 18.28
C TYR A 188 33.48 33.51 17.80
N LYS A 189 34.36 34.24 17.09
CA LYS A 189 34.03 35.55 16.47
C LYS A 189 33.37 36.55 17.44
N GLY A 190 33.64 36.36 18.74
CA GLY A 190 33.10 37.14 19.86
C GLY A 190 31.58 37.11 20.06
N ASN A 191 30.82 36.28 19.36
CA ASN A 191 29.35 36.33 19.40
C ASN A 191 28.67 34.96 19.39
N TYR A 192 29.46 33.90 19.45
CA TYR A 192 28.99 32.53 19.56
C TYR A 192 29.88 31.75 20.52
N ALA A 193 29.28 31.12 21.52
CA ALA A 193 29.98 30.35 22.54
C ALA A 193 29.73 28.85 22.38
N MET A 194 30.76 28.05 22.63
CA MET A 194 30.69 26.60 22.69
C MET A 194 31.54 26.07 23.83
N VAL A 195 31.12 24.98 24.44
CA VAL A 195 31.89 24.33 25.51
C VAL A 195 33.12 23.63 24.89
N LYS A 196 34.31 23.82 25.47
CA LYS A 196 35.61 23.27 25.03
C LYS A 196 35.70 21.75 25.05
N PHE A 197 34.85 21.09 25.85
CA PHE A 197 34.98 19.66 26.06
C PHE A 197 34.55 18.87 24.81
N GLU A 198 35.54 18.36 24.09
CA GLU A 198 35.34 17.10 23.37
C GLU A 198 35.02 15.98 24.37
N TYR A 199 34.13 15.09 23.97
CA TYR A 199 33.37 14.13 24.78
C TYR A 199 34.20 13.25 25.75
N HIS A 200 35.52 13.16 25.54
CA HIS A 200 36.43 12.17 26.12
C HIS A 200 36.70 12.30 27.63
N PHE A 201 36.74 13.52 28.21
CA PHE A 201 37.02 13.71 29.65
C PHE A 201 35.82 14.23 30.46
N SER A 202 34.66 14.35 29.82
CA SER A 202 33.45 14.92 30.41
C SER A 202 32.92 14.18 31.65
N LYS A 203 33.34 12.92 31.86
CA LYS A 203 32.95 12.06 32.99
C LYS A 203 33.57 12.51 34.33
N TYR A 204 34.70 13.22 34.30
CA TYR A 204 35.45 13.58 35.51
C TYR A 204 35.18 15.02 36.00
N LEU A 205 34.34 15.78 35.28
CA LEU A 205 33.93 17.11 35.69
C LEU A 205 32.78 17.04 36.68
N LYS A 206 32.74 18.00 37.61
CA LYS A 206 31.59 18.20 38.48
C LYS A 206 30.35 18.54 37.65
N SER A 207 29.22 17.94 38.01
CA SER A 207 27.94 18.13 37.33
C SER A 207 27.51 19.60 37.31
N GLU A 208 27.82 20.37 38.36
CA GLU A 208 27.49 21.80 38.42
C GLU A 208 28.21 22.61 37.33
N ILE A 209 29.51 22.36 37.11
CA ILE A 209 30.32 23.06 36.10
C ILE A 209 29.82 22.73 34.70
N LYS A 210 29.48 21.45 34.45
CA LYS A 210 28.92 21.02 33.17
C LYS A 210 27.57 21.66 32.88
N SER A 211 26.69 21.72 33.88
CA SER A 211 25.37 22.35 33.71
C SER A 211 25.48 23.87 33.53
N ARG A 212 26.38 24.52 34.27
CA ARG A 212 26.58 25.97 34.21
C ARG A 212 27.16 26.39 32.87
N THR A 213 28.23 25.74 32.41
CA THR A 213 28.88 26.08 31.12
C THR A 213 27.94 25.88 29.94
N LYS A 214 27.17 24.77 29.94
CA LYS A 214 26.15 24.53 28.91
C LYS A 214 25.06 25.62 28.93
N ARG A 215 24.50 25.91 30.11
CA ARG A 215 23.46 26.93 30.27
C ARG A 215 23.96 28.32 29.87
N TRP A 216 25.20 28.65 30.22
CA TRP A 216 25.81 29.92 29.86
C TRP A 216 25.97 30.05 28.34
N CYS A 217 26.49 29.02 27.65
CA CYS A 217 26.59 29.02 26.18
C CYS A 217 25.21 29.18 25.52
N GLU A 218 24.19 28.46 26.00
CA GLU A 218 22.82 28.56 25.49
C GLU A 218 22.26 29.98 25.66
N ASN A 219 22.42 30.57 26.85
CA ASN A 219 21.96 31.93 27.14
C ASN A 219 22.71 32.99 26.30
N PHE A 220 24.03 32.89 26.21
CA PHE A 220 24.86 33.83 25.44
C PHE A 220 24.55 33.79 23.94
N ASN A 221 24.37 32.59 23.38
CA ASN A 221 23.99 32.41 21.99
C ASN A 221 22.56 32.90 21.72
N TYR A 222 21.63 32.61 22.64
CA TYR A 222 20.25 33.07 22.55
C TYR A 222 20.18 34.60 22.58
N ALA A 223 20.87 35.25 23.53
CA ALA A 223 20.89 36.70 23.68
C ALA A 223 21.50 37.38 22.44
N ASN A 224 22.60 36.87 21.89
CA ASN A 224 23.19 37.41 20.66
C ASN A 224 22.28 37.23 19.43
N ASN A 225 21.60 36.08 19.32
CA ASN A 225 20.63 35.85 18.25
C ASN A 225 19.39 36.76 18.39
N ALA A 226 18.89 36.93 19.61
CA ALA A 226 17.77 37.82 19.89
C ALA A 226 18.12 39.28 19.60
N LEU A 227 19.34 39.71 19.93
CA LEU A 227 19.85 41.04 19.58
C LEU A 227 19.97 41.23 18.06
N GLU A 228 20.49 40.23 17.34
CA GLU A 228 20.55 40.24 15.87
C GLU A 228 19.15 40.39 15.23
N LEU A 229 18.14 39.69 15.76
CA LEU A 229 16.76 39.80 15.27
C LEU A 229 16.11 41.18 15.53
N LEU A 230 16.63 41.95 16.50
CA LEU A 230 16.10 43.29 16.83
C LEU A 230 16.83 44.41 16.09
N ILE A 231 18.17 44.34 15.99
CA ILE A 231 19.00 45.45 15.50
C ILE A 231 19.92 45.06 14.33
N SER A 232 19.79 43.84 13.81
CA SER A 232 20.65 43.27 12.74
C SER A 232 22.14 43.28 13.08
N LYS A 233 22.48 43.30 14.38
CA LYS A 233 23.85 43.34 14.92
C LYS A 233 23.93 42.45 16.16
N LYS A 234 25.06 41.75 16.33
CA LYS A 234 25.40 41.00 17.55
C LYS A 234 26.27 41.84 18.48
N SER A 235 26.28 41.47 19.76
CA SER A 235 27.33 41.96 20.64
C SER A 235 28.63 41.24 20.31
N ASN A 236 29.76 41.93 20.44
CA ASN A 236 31.07 41.33 20.24
C ASN A 236 31.77 41.31 21.60
N PHE A 237 31.77 40.14 22.23
CA PHE A 237 32.49 39.87 23.46
C PHE A 237 33.83 39.24 23.14
N ILE A 238 34.91 39.96 23.43
CA ILE A 238 36.27 39.45 23.33
C ILE A 238 36.76 39.23 24.77
N PRO A 239 36.91 37.98 25.23
CA PRO A 239 37.41 37.72 26.57
C PRO A 239 38.89 38.13 26.65
N ILE A 240 39.14 39.26 27.29
CA ILE A 240 40.49 39.74 27.62
C ILE A 240 40.93 39.01 28.90
N LYS A 241 42.17 38.51 28.95
CA LYS A 241 42.69 37.83 30.15
C LYS A 241 42.68 38.78 31.35
N GLU A 242 42.41 38.25 32.54
CA GLU A 242 42.27 39.00 33.80
C GLU A 242 43.45 39.96 34.09
N GLU A 243 44.66 39.63 33.60
CA GLU A 243 45.90 40.43 33.72
C GLU A 243 45.85 41.79 32.98
N GLU A 244 44.99 41.95 31.97
CA GLU A 244 44.91 43.15 31.14
C GLU A 244 43.71 44.07 31.52
N ARG A 245 42.82 43.62 32.42
CA ARG A 245 41.64 44.40 32.86
C ARG A 245 41.97 45.57 33.79
N TYR A 246 43.10 45.51 34.50
CA TYR A 246 43.52 46.54 35.47
C TYR A 246 44.46 47.61 34.87
N GLN A 247 44.65 47.64 33.56
CA GLN A 247 45.49 48.64 32.86
C GLN A 247 44.70 49.67 32.02
N LEU A 248 43.38 49.76 32.19
CA LEU A 248 42.51 50.75 31.52
C LEU A 248 41.79 51.64 32.53
#